data_AF-A0A2V6EZ42-F1
#
_entry.id   AF-A0A2V6EZ42-F1
#
_cell.length_a   1.000
_cell.length_b   1.000
_cell.length_c   1.000
_cell.angle_alpha   90.00
_cell.angle_beta   90.00
_cell.angle_gamma   90.00
#
_symmetry.space_group_name_H-M   'P 1'
#
loop_
_entity.id
_entity.type
_entity.pdbx_description
1 polymer ?
#
loop_
_entity_poly.entity_id
_entity_poly.type
_entity_poly.pdbx_seq_one_letter_code
_entity_poly.pdbx_strand_id
1 'polypeptide(L)'
;MGRYATAVGIYKCPADKSLSNKNKGVPRVRSISMNGYIGELSRSDTYTAGYRNFLKYSGMLNPGPSKTWVFLDEREDSINDGWFAVDMGGYDPINPNAYTIVDYPASYHNRAGGFSYADGHSEIKKWQDGRTTPNLKFGQLLPLGVASPRNPDVAWMQERM
;
A
#
# COMPACT_ATOMS: atom_id res chain seq x y z
N MET A 1 -8.39 -4.20 -10.25
CA MET A 1 -8.82 -2.83 -10.69
C MET A 1 -9.04 -2.83 -12.20
N GLY A 2 -9.93 -1.98 -12.75
CA GLY A 2 -9.99 -1.73 -14.21
C GLY A 2 -11.31 -1.95 -14.95
N ARG A 3 -12.39 -2.46 -14.32
CA ARG A 3 -13.70 -2.61 -15.01
C ARG A 3 -14.57 -1.35 -15.00
N TYR A 4 -14.41 -0.49 -13.99
CA TYR A 4 -15.22 0.71 -13.82
C TYR A 4 -14.56 1.98 -14.37
N ALA A 5 -13.23 2.00 -14.46
CA ALA A 5 -12.50 3.10 -15.04
C ALA A 5 -11.37 2.52 -15.91
N THR A 6 -11.47 2.77 -17.21
CA THR A 6 -10.66 2.10 -18.26
C THR A 6 -9.47 2.94 -18.70
N ALA A 7 -9.48 4.24 -18.37
CA ALA A 7 -8.36 5.14 -18.64
C ALA A 7 -7.17 4.75 -17.78
N VAL A 8 -6.22 4.01 -18.37
CA VAL A 8 -5.07 3.42 -17.69
C VAL A 8 -4.26 4.43 -16.86
N GLY A 9 -4.16 5.68 -17.33
CA GLY A 9 -3.41 6.74 -16.65
C GLY A 9 -3.91 7.09 -15.24
N ILE A 10 -5.16 6.78 -14.88
CA ILE A 10 -5.69 7.07 -13.54
C ILE A 10 -5.11 6.16 -12.45
N TYR A 11 -4.51 5.03 -12.85
CA TYR A 11 -3.88 4.07 -11.93
C TYR A 11 -2.37 4.27 -11.84
N LYS A 12 -1.86 5.41 -12.31
CA LYS A 12 -0.44 5.74 -12.28
C LYS A 12 -0.22 7.09 -11.62
N CYS A 13 0.68 7.10 -10.64
CA CYS A 13 1.17 8.34 -10.06
C CYS A 13 1.91 9.17 -11.12
N PRO A 14 1.62 10.48 -11.29
CA PRO A 14 2.36 11.33 -12.21
C PRO A 14 3.86 11.46 -11.86
N ALA A 15 4.23 11.25 -10.59
CA ALA A 15 5.62 11.26 -10.13
C ALA A 15 6.35 9.93 -10.39
N ASP A 16 5.64 8.87 -10.75
CA ASP A 16 6.22 7.59 -11.10
C ASP A 16 6.83 7.61 -12.51
N LYS A 17 8.16 7.70 -12.55
CA LYS A 17 8.96 7.67 -13.78
C LYS A 17 9.43 6.27 -14.18
N SER A 18 8.94 5.23 -13.53
CA SER A 18 9.36 3.84 -13.81
C SER A 18 9.03 3.42 -15.24
N LEU A 19 9.99 2.69 -15.84
CA LEU A 19 9.84 2.11 -17.17
C LEU A 19 9.82 0.58 -17.08
N SER A 20 9.19 -0.07 -18.05
CA SER A 20 9.23 -1.52 -18.20
C SER A 20 10.64 -2.01 -18.58
N ASN A 21 10.82 -3.33 -18.63
CA ASN A 21 12.09 -3.96 -19.04
C ASN A 21 13.33 -3.42 -18.30
N LYS A 22 13.31 -3.43 -16.96
CA LYS A 22 14.45 -3.02 -16.12
C LYS A 22 14.93 -1.60 -16.44
N ASN A 23 13.99 -0.67 -16.55
CA ASN A 23 14.22 0.74 -16.84
C ASN A 23 14.73 1.06 -18.27
N LYS A 24 14.39 0.22 -19.26
CA LYS A 24 14.79 0.41 -20.68
C LYS A 24 13.61 0.44 -21.65
N GLY A 25 12.41 0.13 -21.18
CA GLY A 25 11.20 0.02 -22.00
C GLY A 25 10.34 1.28 -21.96
N VAL A 26 9.05 1.08 -22.22
CA VAL A 26 8.02 2.13 -22.16
C VAL A 26 7.62 2.44 -20.71
N PRO A 27 7.05 3.62 -20.42
CA PRO A 27 6.49 3.93 -19.10
C PRO A 27 5.54 2.85 -18.61
N ARG A 28 5.68 2.46 -17.34
CA ARG A 28 4.74 1.50 -16.74
C ARG A 28 3.34 2.09 -16.70
N VAL A 29 2.34 1.25 -16.82
CA VAL A 29 0.93 1.65 -16.91
C VAL A 29 0.24 1.82 -15.55
N ARG A 30 0.90 1.42 -14.45
CA ARG A 30 0.31 1.42 -13.11
C ARG A 30 1.37 1.59 -12.02
N SER A 31 1.03 2.36 -11.01
CA SER A 31 1.75 2.48 -9.73
C SER A 31 0.80 2.66 -8.54
N ILE A 32 -0.51 2.51 -8.75
CA ILE A 32 -1.51 2.57 -7.69
C ILE A 32 -1.97 1.16 -7.32
N SER A 33 -2.11 0.93 -6.01
CA SER A 33 -2.68 -0.28 -5.42
C SER A 33 -3.76 0.07 -4.41
N MET A 34 -4.68 -0.87 -4.20
CA MET A 34 -5.83 -0.70 -3.30
C MET A 34 -5.58 -1.41 -1.98
N ASN A 35 -6.14 -0.88 -0.89
CA ASN A 35 -6.12 -1.52 0.41
C ASN A 35 -6.65 -2.95 0.34
N GLY A 36 -5.82 -3.90 0.76
CA GLY A 36 -6.14 -5.31 0.66
C GLY A 36 -7.34 -5.77 1.49
N TYR A 37 -7.77 -4.95 2.45
CA TYR A 37 -8.91 -5.25 3.32
C TYR A 37 -10.21 -4.56 2.88
N ILE A 38 -10.20 -3.79 1.79
CA ILE A 38 -11.39 -3.10 1.27
C ILE A 38 -11.93 -3.83 0.03
N GLY A 39 -13.24 -4.06 0.01
CA GLY A 39 -13.93 -4.68 -1.12
C GLY A 39 -14.08 -6.18 -0.97
N GLU A 40 -14.03 -6.92 -2.08
CA GLU A 40 -14.35 -8.34 -2.12
C GLU A 40 -13.22 -9.22 -1.54
N LEU A 41 -13.60 -10.36 -0.94
CA LEU A 41 -12.68 -11.43 -0.52
C LEU A 41 -12.05 -12.08 -1.76
N SER A 42 -11.06 -11.43 -2.36
CA SER A 42 -10.30 -12.00 -3.49
C SER A 42 -9.48 -13.24 -3.06
N ARG A 43 -9.31 -13.42 -1.75
CA ARG A 43 -8.65 -14.56 -1.11
C ARG A 43 -9.61 -15.13 -0.06
N SER A 44 -9.55 -16.45 0.15
CA SER A 44 -10.43 -17.17 1.09
C SER A 44 -10.36 -16.61 2.51
N ASP A 45 -9.24 -15.97 2.85
CA ASP A 45 -8.95 -15.39 4.15
C ASP A 45 -8.42 -13.96 4.02
N THR A 46 -8.58 -13.19 5.09
CA THR A 46 -7.90 -11.90 5.31
C THR A 46 -6.39 -12.12 5.33
N TYR A 47 -5.58 -11.12 4.96
CA TYR A 47 -4.12 -11.27 5.02
C TYR A 47 -3.65 -11.67 6.42
N THR A 48 -4.11 -10.92 7.42
CA THR A 48 -3.91 -11.25 8.82
C THR A 48 -5.16 -11.95 9.34
N ALA A 49 -5.00 -13.20 9.77
CA ALA A 49 -6.06 -13.97 10.37
C ALA A 49 -6.68 -13.23 11.57
N GLY A 50 -8.01 -13.20 11.65
CA GLY A 50 -8.74 -12.52 12.72
C GLY A 50 -8.91 -11.01 12.56
N TYR A 51 -8.23 -10.37 11.60
CA TYR A 51 -8.48 -8.98 11.25
C TYR A 51 -9.66 -8.85 10.27
N ARG A 52 -10.38 -7.75 10.31
CA ARG A 52 -11.64 -7.56 9.55
C ARG A 52 -11.42 -7.06 8.12
N ASN A 53 -12.38 -7.35 7.24
CA ASN A 53 -12.50 -6.74 5.92
C ASN A 53 -13.68 -5.76 5.84
N PHE A 54 -13.50 -4.68 5.09
CA PHE A 54 -14.52 -3.68 4.81
C PHE A 54 -15.21 -3.96 3.48
N LEU A 55 -16.28 -4.75 3.55
CA LEU A 55 -17.08 -5.09 2.37
C LEU A 55 -18.03 -3.95 1.95
N LYS A 56 -18.38 -3.07 2.89
CA LYS A 56 -19.31 -1.95 2.69
C LYS A 56 -18.79 -0.72 3.40
N TYR A 57 -19.05 0.45 2.82
CA TYR A 57 -18.72 1.74 3.42
C TYR A 57 -19.27 1.89 4.86
N SER A 58 -20.51 1.45 5.10
CA SER A 58 -21.14 1.48 6.43
C SER A 58 -20.45 0.59 7.48
N GLY A 59 -19.56 -0.31 7.07
CA GLY A 59 -18.74 -1.12 7.98
C GLY A 59 -17.43 -0.45 8.41
N MET A 60 -17.06 0.68 7.81
CA MET A 60 -15.84 1.44 8.13
C MET A 60 -16.05 2.31 9.37
N LEU A 61 -16.24 1.69 10.53
CA LEU A 61 -16.61 2.41 11.76
C LEU A 61 -15.43 2.77 12.69
N ASN A 62 -14.31 2.05 12.61
CA ASN A 62 -13.19 2.27 13.54
C ASN A 62 -11.83 1.97 12.90
N PRO A 63 -11.24 2.88 12.12
CA PRO A 63 -11.03 4.24 12.61
C PRO A 63 -12.00 5.28 12.01
N GLY A 64 -12.87 4.87 11.10
CA GLY A 64 -13.82 5.74 10.41
C GLY A 64 -13.35 6.08 8.99
N PRO A 65 -14.23 6.53 8.08
CA PRO A 65 -13.90 6.70 6.67
C PRO A 65 -12.78 7.71 6.39
N SER A 66 -12.67 8.77 7.20
CA SER A 66 -11.61 9.77 7.11
C SER A 66 -10.24 9.30 7.61
N LYS A 67 -10.17 8.09 8.17
CA LYS A 67 -8.92 7.46 8.61
C LYS A 67 -8.67 6.13 7.94
N THR A 68 -9.59 5.61 7.12
CA THR A 68 -9.40 4.39 6.35
C THR A 68 -8.96 4.76 4.94
N TRP A 69 -7.70 4.46 4.60
CA TRP A 69 -7.18 4.70 3.25
C TRP A 69 -7.64 3.62 2.27
N VAL A 70 -7.85 4.01 1.02
CA VAL A 70 -8.36 3.15 -0.07
C VAL A 70 -7.31 2.87 -1.12
N PHE A 71 -6.62 3.89 -1.63
CA PHE A 71 -5.56 3.73 -2.61
C PHE A 71 -4.28 4.40 -2.16
N LEU A 72 -3.15 3.82 -2.54
CA LEU A 72 -1.84 4.44 -2.39
C LEU A 72 -0.93 4.19 -3.61
N ASP A 73 0.15 4.95 -3.67
CA ASP A 73 1.26 4.67 -4.57
C ASP A 73 2.05 3.46 -4.07
N GLU A 74 2.16 2.40 -4.89
CA GLU A 74 3.00 1.24 -4.64
C GLU A 74 4.27 1.27 -5.50
N ARG A 75 5.35 0.81 -4.90
CA ARG A 75 6.70 0.89 -5.43
C ARG A 75 6.94 -0.03 -6.64
N GLU A 76 7.76 0.41 -7.58
CA GLU A 76 7.94 -0.25 -8.87
C GLU A 76 8.55 -1.66 -8.83
N ASP A 77 9.49 -1.94 -7.94
CA ASP A 77 10.18 -3.23 -7.79
C ASP A 77 9.50 -4.18 -6.78
N SER A 78 8.34 -3.79 -6.24
CA SER A 78 7.47 -4.63 -5.39
C SER A 78 6.08 -4.88 -5.98
N ILE A 79 5.53 -3.93 -6.75
CA ILE A 79 4.14 -3.98 -7.24
C ILE A 79 3.85 -5.23 -8.07
N ASN A 80 2.87 -6.01 -7.60
CA ASN A 80 2.56 -7.34 -8.12
C ASN A 80 1.16 -7.40 -8.77
N ASP A 81 0.08 -7.33 -7.99
CA ASP A 81 -1.30 -7.61 -8.39
C ASP A 81 -2.26 -6.43 -8.15
N GLY A 82 -1.81 -5.39 -7.43
CA GLY A 82 -2.60 -4.20 -7.16
C GLY A 82 -3.49 -4.28 -5.93
N TRP A 83 -3.21 -5.27 -5.10
CA TRP A 83 -3.75 -5.45 -3.77
C TRP A 83 -2.59 -5.20 -2.81
N PHE A 84 -2.69 -4.16 -1.98
CA PHE A 84 -1.64 -3.76 -1.06
C PHE A 84 -1.88 -4.37 0.31
N ALA A 85 -0.96 -5.24 0.72
CA ALA A 85 -1.01 -5.96 1.97
C ALA A 85 -0.41 -5.14 3.12
N VAL A 86 -1.18 -4.98 4.19
CA VAL A 86 -0.67 -4.55 5.48
C VAL A 86 -0.85 -5.69 6.47
N ASP A 87 0.24 -6.12 7.07
CA ASP A 87 0.19 -7.09 8.17
C ASP A 87 -0.34 -6.41 9.43
N MET A 88 -1.46 -6.89 9.94
CA MET A 88 -2.09 -6.44 11.19
C MET A 88 -1.70 -7.29 12.40
N GLY A 89 -0.80 -8.28 12.26
CA GLY A 89 -0.43 -9.22 13.32
C GLY A 89 0.25 -8.62 14.56
N GLY A 90 0.66 -7.34 14.49
CA GLY A 90 1.16 -6.57 15.63
C GLY A 90 0.28 -5.39 16.03
N TYR A 91 -0.91 -5.23 15.46
CA TYR A 91 -1.78 -4.08 15.70
C TYR A 91 -2.63 -4.26 16.96
N ASP A 92 -3.26 -5.43 17.13
CA ASP A 92 -4.13 -5.74 18.26
C ASP A 92 -3.93 -7.19 18.74
N PRO A 93 -3.30 -7.42 19.92
CA PRO A 93 -2.70 -6.41 20.78
C PRO A 93 -1.47 -5.76 20.14
N ILE A 94 -1.17 -4.51 20.53
CA ILE A 94 -0.01 -3.77 20.02
C ILE A 94 1.28 -4.53 20.35
N ASN A 95 1.98 -5.01 19.32
CA ASN A 95 3.28 -5.65 19.38
C ASN A 95 4.19 -5.13 18.25
N PRO A 96 4.89 -4.01 18.48
CA PRO A 96 5.75 -3.40 17.47
C PRO A 96 6.90 -4.29 16.99
N ASN A 97 7.29 -5.30 17.77
CA ASN A 97 8.36 -6.22 17.36
C ASN A 97 7.89 -7.20 16.27
N ALA A 98 6.58 -7.39 16.08
CA ALA A 98 6.00 -8.24 15.05
C ALA A 98 5.78 -7.54 13.70
N TYR A 99 6.08 -6.23 13.60
CA TYR A 99 5.82 -5.46 12.38
C TYR A 99 6.63 -5.99 11.19
N THR A 100 5.95 -6.09 10.04
CA THR A 100 6.51 -6.48 8.75
C THR A 100 6.16 -5.44 7.70
N ILE A 101 7.01 -5.30 6.68
CA ILE A 101 6.65 -4.63 5.44
C ILE A 101 6.35 -5.74 4.44
N VAL A 102 5.07 -5.91 4.13
CA VAL A 102 4.62 -6.93 3.17
C VAL A 102 4.82 -6.39 1.77
N ASP A 103 4.06 -5.36 1.41
CA ASP A 103 4.23 -4.60 0.18
C ASP A 103 4.86 -3.23 0.50
N TYR A 104 5.63 -2.71 -0.44
CA TYR A 104 6.37 -1.47 -0.23
C TYR A 104 5.62 -0.28 -0.80
N PRO A 105 5.31 0.75 0.01
CA PRO A 105 4.76 1.97 -0.53
C PRO A 105 5.81 2.66 -1.40
N ALA A 106 5.36 3.40 -2.41
CA ALA A 106 6.24 4.22 -3.20
C ALA A 106 6.73 5.43 -2.41
N SER A 107 7.84 5.99 -2.88
CA SER A 107 8.52 7.13 -2.26
C SER A 107 8.76 8.27 -3.25
N TYR A 108 7.91 8.37 -4.27
CA TYR A 108 8.08 9.27 -5.42
C TYR A 108 7.99 10.76 -5.05
N HIS A 109 7.40 11.09 -3.90
CA HIS A 109 7.19 12.46 -3.44
C HIS A 109 8.19 12.88 -2.36
N ASN A 110 9.50 12.82 -2.67
CA ASN A 110 10.57 13.16 -1.71
C ASN A 110 10.51 12.31 -0.42
N ARG A 111 10.59 10.98 -0.60
CA ARG A 111 10.40 9.98 0.46
C ARG A 111 8.99 10.01 1.05
N ALA A 112 7.99 10.28 0.22
CA ALA A 112 6.59 10.22 0.59
C ALA A 112 5.76 9.48 -0.46
N GLY A 113 4.61 8.96 -0.04
CA GLY A 113 3.58 8.37 -0.89
C GLY A 113 2.24 9.09 -0.72
N GLY A 114 1.45 9.14 -1.79
CA GLY A 114 0.08 9.62 -1.77
C GLY A 114 -0.89 8.57 -1.26
N PHE A 115 -1.89 9.02 -0.49
CA PHE A 115 -3.01 8.22 0.00
C PHE A 115 -4.31 8.91 -0.35
N SER A 116 -5.33 8.13 -0.71
CA SER A 116 -6.72 8.57 -0.78
C SER A 116 -7.55 7.82 0.26
N TYR A 117 -8.57 8.47 0.79
CA TYR A 117 -9.37 7.97 1.90
C TYR A 117 -10.81 7.70 1.52
N ALA A 118 -11.50 6.90 2.34
CA ALA A 118 -12.84 6.44 2.05
C ALA A 118 -13.89 7.58 2.04
N ASP A 119 -13.64 8.69 2.74
CA ASP A 119 -14.47 9.90 2.68
C ASP A 119 -14.18 10.80 1.45
N GLY A 120 -13.18 10.44 0.62
CA GLY A 120 -12.84 11.13 -0.62
C GLY A 120 -11.70 12.15 -0.54
N HIS A 121 -11.09 12.37 0.63
CA HIS A 121 -9.90 13.25 0.72
C HIS A 121 -8.59 12.49 0.38
N SER A 122 -7.50 13.25 0.29
CA SER A 122 -6.16 12.71 0.03
C SER A 122 -5.11 13.32 0.95
N GLU A 123 -4.07 12.57 1.26
CA GLU A 123 -2.92 13.01 2.05
C GLU A 123 -1.60 12.57 1.39
N ILE A 124 -0.51 13.26 1.75
CA ILE A 124 0.85 12.83 1.45
C ILE A 124 1.53 12.39 2.74
N LYS A 125 1.92 11.12 2.84
CA LYS A 125 2.64 10.57 3.99
C LYS A 125 4.13 10.53 3.70
N LYS A 126 4.91 11.35 4.42
CA LYS A 126 6.37 11.26 4.43
C LYS A 126 6.83 10.08 5.28
N TRP A 127 7.63 9.19 4.69
CA TRP A 127 8.19 8.02 5.34
C TRP A 127 9.32 8.41 6.29
N GLN A 128 9.28 7.85 7.50
CA GLN A 128 10.21 8.18 8.57
C GLN A 128 11.33 7.14 8.67
N ASP A 129 11.04 5.88 8.38
CA ASP A 129 11.98 4.79 8.48
C ASP A 129 12.65 4.50 7.14
N GLY A 130 13.98 4.40 7.13
CA GLY A 130 14.74 4.06 5.93
C GLY A 130 14.40 2.68 5.36
N ARG A 131 13.90 1.75 6.21
CA ARG A 131 13.43 0.42 5.81
C ARG A 131 12.16 0.48 4.97
N THR A 132 11.40 1.56 5.03
CA THR A 132 10.21 1.80 4.19
C THR A 132 10.58 2.29 2.79
N THR A 133 11.75 2.91 2.64
CA THR A 133 12.26 3.43 1.36
C THR A 133 13.65 2.90 1.02
N PRO A 134 13.88 1.57 0.92
CA PRO A 134 15.20 1.05 0.58
C PRO A 134 15.62 1.51 -0.82
N ASN A 135 16.92 1.50 -1.12
CA ASN A 135 17.39 1.93 -2.45
C ASN A 135 16.84 1.01 -3.55
N LEU A 136 16.32 1.63 -4.62
CA LEU A 136 15.89 0.92 -5.83
C LEU A 136 17.09 0.31 -6.55
N LYS A 137 17.00 -0.97 -6.90
CA LYS A 137 18.01 -1.66 -7.71
C LYS A 137 17.37 -2.16 -9.00
N PHE A 138 17.65 -1.48 -10.11
CA PHE A 138 17.03 -1.83 -11.39
C PHE A 138 17.30 -3.29 -11.79
N GLY A 139 16.22 -3.99 -12.13
CA GLY A 139 16.29 -5.38 -12.55
C GLY A 139 16.39 -6.40 -11.43
N GLN A 140 16.31 -5.96 -10.17
CA GLN A 140 16.19 -6.82 -8.99
C GLN A 140 14.83 -6.55 -8.33
N LEU A 141 14.07 -7.62 -8.06
CA LEU A 141 12.86 -7.51 -7.26
C LEU A 141 13.23 -7.32 -5.78
N LEU A 142 12.46 -6.48 -5.10
CA LEU A 142 12.59 -6.28 -3.67
C LEU A 142 11.93 -7.48 -2.94
N PRO A 143 12.56 -8.08 -1.93
CA PRO A 143 11.91 -9.13 -1.15
C PRO A 143 10.71 -8.54 -0.39
N LEU A 144 9.60 -9.27 -0.40
CA LEU A 144 8.35 -8.92 0.28
C LEU A 144 8.25 -9.64 1.64
N GLY A 145 7.39 -9.15 2.53
CA GLY A 145 7.16 -9.79 3.84
C GLY A 145 8.36 -9.69 4.78
N VAL A 146 9.11 -8.59 4.71
CA VAL A 146 10.36 -8.41 5.45
C VAL A 146 10.07 -7.89 6.86
N ALA A 147 10.67 -8.50 7.87
CA ALA A 147 10.58 -8.04 9.25
C ALA A 147 11.07 -6.58 9.38
N SER A 148 10.25 -5.75 9.99
CA SER A 148 10.51 -4.31 10.20
C SER A 148 10.11 -3.91 11.63
N PRO A 149 10.73 -4.53 12.66
CA PRO A 149 10.34 -4.30 14.04
C PRO A 149 10.45 -2.82 14.41
N ARG A 150 9.43 -2.33 15.12
CA ARG A 150 9.30 -0.95 15.59
C ARG A 150 9.34 0.10 14.48
N ASN A 151 8.94 -0.26 13.25
CA ASN A 151 8.83 0.69 12.15
C ASN A 151 7.59 1.60 12.33
N PRO A 152 7.77 2.93 12.51
CA PRO A 152 6.65 3.85 12.70
C PRO A 152 5.77 4.01 11.47
N ASP A 153 6.28 3.76 10.27
CA ASP A 153 5.48 3.82 9.04
C ASP A 153 4.53 2.63 8.92
N VAL A 154 4.95 1.44 9.40
CA VAL A 154 4.07 0.27 9.50
C VAL A 154 2.95 0.55 10.50
N ALA A 155 3.28 1.05 11.69
CA ALA A 155 2.28 1.45 12.69
C ALA A 155 1.29 2.48 12.12
N TRP A 156 1.80 3.50 11.42
CA TRP A 156 0.96 4.55 10.83
C TRP A 156 -0.06 4.00 9.83
N MET A 157 0.34 3.02 9.01
CA MET A 157 -0.57 2.35 8.07
C MET A 157 -1.58 1.48 8.83
N GLN A 158 -1.16 0.70 9.82
CA GLN A 158 -2.04 -0.14 10.64
C GLN A 158 -3.13 0.66 11.38
N GLU A 159 -2.81 1.85 11.88
CA GLU A 159 -3.76 2.76 12.54
C GLU A 159 -4.86 3.30 11.61
N ARG A 160 -4.67 3.17 10.29
CA ARG A 160 -5.51 3.75 9.24
C ARG A 160 -6.20 2.69 8.37
N MET A 161 -6.48 1.54 8.98
CA MET A 161 -7.16 0.40 8.38
C MET A 161 -8.60 0.35 8.86
#